data_AF-A0A5C1ANW5-F1
#
_entry.id   AF-A0A5C1ANW5-F1
#
_cell.length_a   1.000
_cell.length_b   1.000
_cell.length_c   1.000
_cell.angle_alpha   90.00
_cell.angle_beta   90.00
_cell.angle_gamma   90.00
#
_symmetry.space_group_name_H-M   'P 1'
#
loop_
_entity.id
_entity.type
_entity.pdbx_description
1 polymer ?
#
loop_
_entity_poly.entity_id
_entity_poly.type
_entity_poly.pdbx_seq_one_letter_code
_entity_poly.pdbx_strand_id
1 'polypeptide(L)'
;MSTVPVPAAASPLTHVKRAFGWNLGKVVPSRAESESLDKSGVHDPAVRRYAAWRRSLLLVALVPTAVSFALALLDTVQSGFGELTTLGVGLEVAWLVMAAALPVACLLGIRAWKKPGSTSHLLTVAWALAFLLPFIYALLPVNAIYHVHAIDATPKVAPKAAPKAVMPMDEDDDDDDEDEDEDEDEDEDEEADTPTVPIDPEKLEKAQALQELAVEFVLSGSSYLLLLPAVLSLIPGAMNGCLRIKSLLPAAQLPGWLLVCAAPAFLLFWLVILVLANHAARSPLLVFGVLLWSGAPIWYSIRGRVFVQSQIGEAAAAKIGGVKKLVGLTTLVGLGLMLAFLLTTKVIGLKVIGFERSTAVATKIDELSEDDEVSLEDVQQALAESKSFVYALDLSSWRFAVDFLAKLLVVTAIFADLVLRATLIAWRNDRTLRADNKATEYDGSAGAAEAIL
;
A
#
# COMPACT_ATOMS: atom_id res chain seq x y z
N MET A 1 10.27 -42.35 -15.05
CA MET A 1 9.93 -40.92 -15.00
C MET A 1 9.02 -40.61 -16.17
N SER A 2 7.73 -40.34 -15.95
CA SER A 2 6.87 -39.86 -17.04
C SER A 2 7.37 -38.51 -17.52
N THR A 3 7.71 -38.39 -18.80
CA THR A 3 8.08 -37.13 -19.43
C THR A 3 6.84 -36.25 -19.48
N VAL A 4 6.68 -35.35 -18.51
CA VAL A 4 5.62 -34.33 -18.55
C VAL A 4 5.85 -33.50 -19.81
N PRO A 5 4.87 -33.42 -20.74
CA PRO A 5 5.05 -32.68 -21.98
C PRO A 5 5.34 -31.20 -21.67
N VAL A 6 6.47 -30.71 -22.18
CA VAL A 6 6.86 -29.30 -22.02
C VAL A 6 6.08 -28.47 -23.04
N PRO A 7 5.27 -27.47 -22.61
CA PRO A 7 4.50 -26.65 -23.53
C PRO A 7 5.42 -25.81 -24.42
N ALA A 8 4.98 -25.56 -25.66
CA ALA A 8 5.71 -24.76 -26.64
C ALA A 8 5.96 -23.33 -26.15
N ALA A 9 4.92 -22.69 -25.60
CA ALA A 9 4.98 -21.36 -25.00
C ALA A 9 4.38 -21.38 -23.59
N ALA A 10 4.84 -20.49 -22.71
CA ALA A 10 4.25 -20.31 -21.39
C ALA A 10 2.92 -19.55 -21.51
N SER A 11 1.85 -20.10 -20.94
CA SER A 11 0.55 -19.42 -20.86
C SER A 11 0.56 -18.30 -19.80
N PRO A 12 -0.37 -17.32 -19.85
CA PRO A 12 -0.51 -16.31 -18.80
C PRO A 12 -0.64 -16.93 -17.40
N LEU A 13 -1.43 -18.00 -17.27
CA LEU A 13 -1.59 -18.74 -16.01
C LEU A 13 -0.28 -19.38 -15.53
N THR A 14 0.60 -19.80 -16.45
CA THR A 14 1.93 -20.30 -16.10
C THR A 14 2.80 -19.20 -15.49
N HIS A 15 2.73 -17.97 -16.00
CA HIS A 15 3.46 -16.84 -15.44
C HIS A 15 2.96 -16.48 -14.03
N VAL A 16 1.64 -16.43 -13.83
CA VAL A 16 1.03 -16.21 -12.50
C VAL A 16 1.46 -17.30 -11.51
N LYS A 17 1.35 -18.58 -11.91
CA LYS A 17 1.76 -19.72 -11.07
C LYS A 17 3.24 -19.66 -10.71
N ARG A 18 4.11 -19.29 -11.66
CA ARG A 18 5.56 -19.13 -11.39
C ARG A 18 5.82 -17.94 -10.47
N ALA A 19 5.17 -16.81 -10.69
CA ALA A 19 5.35 -15.60 -9.89
C ALA A 19 5.00 -15.84 -8.41
N PHE A 20 3.86 -16.47 -8.12
CA PHE A 20 3.44 -16.78 -6.74
C PHE A 20 4.01 -18.11 -6.20
N GLY A 21 4.67 -18.89 -7.06
CA GLY A 21 5.42 -20.08 -6.69
C GLY A 21 6.56 -19.73 -5.73
N TRP A 22 6.71 -20.55 -4.68
CA TRP A 22 7.79 -20.37 -3.70
C TRP A 22 9.03 -21.20 -3.99
N ASN A 23 8.85 -22.34 -4.67
CA ASN A 23 9.91 -23.28 -4.93
C ASN A 23 10.46 -23.04 -6.33
N LEU A 24 11.53 -22.26 -6.43
CA LEU A 24 12.21 -21.96 -7.69
C LEU A 24 12.84 -23.22 -8.29
N GLY A 25 13.24 -24.19 -7.47
CA GLY A 25 13.73 -25.49 -7.92
C GLY A 25 12.71 -26.27 -8.78
N LYS A 26 11.41 -25.98 -8.64
CA LYS A 26 10.33 -26.59 -9.44
C LYS A 26 9.89 -25.76 -10.64
N VAL A 27 10.46 -24.58 -10.85
CA VAL A 27 10.16 -23.79 -12.04
C VAL A 27 10.74 -24.52 -13.24
N VAL A 28 9.93 -24.75 -14.27
CA VAL A 28 10.38 -25.39 -15.52
C VAL A 28 10.23 -24.36 -16.63
N PRO A 29 11.31 -23.89 -17.27
CA PRO A 29 11.23 -23.04 -18.45
C PRO A 29 10.42 -23.73 -19.56
N SER A 30 9.64 -22.97 -20.33
CA SER A 30 8.96 -23.50 -21.52
C SER A 30 9.98 -23.85 -22.61
N ARG A 31 9.55 -24.56 -23.68
CA ARG A 31 10.45 -24.93 -24.77
C ARG A 31 11.07 -23.70 -25.44
N ALA A 32 10.26 -22.69 -25.78
CA ALA A 32 10.75 -21.45 -26.36
C ALA A 32 11.70 -20.66 -25.43
N GLU A 33 11.43 -20.64 -24.11
CA GLU A 33 12.33 -20.03 -23.12
C GLU A 33 13.66 -20.78 -23.05
N SER A 34 13.59 -22.11 -23.07
CA SER A 34 14.76 -22.99 -23.03
C SER A 34 15.67 -22.73 -24.22
N GLU A 35 15.13 -22.76 -25.44
CA GLU A 35 15.87 -22.47 -26.67
C GLU A 35 16.48 -21.06 -26.67
N SER A 36 15.77 -20.06 -26.16
CA SER A 36 16.30 -18.69 -26.05
C SER A 36 17.44 -18.58 -25.05
N LEU A 37 17.42 -19.35 -23.96
CA LEU A 37 18.49 -19.39 -22.97
C LEU A 37 19.71 -20.14 -23.51
N ASP A 38 19.49 -21.24 -24.24
CA ASP A 38 20.56 -22.02 -24.88
C ASP A 38 21.30 -21.15 -25.93
N LYS A 39 20.57 -20.38 -26.75
CA LYS A 39 21.15 -19.39 -27.67
C LYS A 39 21.96 -18.30 -26.97
N SER A 40 21.72 -18.06 -25.67
CA SER A 40 22.44 -17.07 -24.88
C SER A 40 23.61 -17.68 -24.08
N GLY A 41 23.92 -18.96 -24.27
CA GLY A 41 24.96 -19.68 -23.54
C GLY A 41 24.60 -20.05 -22.09
N VAL A 42 23.31 -19.97 -21.73
CA VAL A 42 22.85 -20.21 -20.36
C VAL A 42 22.37 -21.65 -20.22
N HIS A 43 23.29 -22.55 -19.85
CA HIS A 43 23.02 -23.99 -19.76
C HIS A 43 22.71 -24.48 -18.35
N ASP A 44 23.16 -23.78 -17.30
CA ASP A 44 22.96 -24.22 -15.92
C ASP A 44 21.48 -24.21 -15.52
N PRO A 45 20.95 -25.33 -14.97
CA PRO A 45 19.54 -25.45 -14.66
C PRO A 45 19.08 -24.46 -13.59
N ALA A 46 19.85 -24.17 -12.54
CA ALA A 46 19.44 -23.22 -11.50
C ALA A 46 19.29 -21.82 -12.08
N VAL A 47 20.24 -21.39 -12.91
CA VAL A 47 20.19 -20.12 -13.62
C VAL A 47 18.97 -20.02 -14.54
N ARG A 48 18.70 -21.07 -15.34
CA ARG A 48 17.54 -21.09 -16.24
C ARG A 48 16.22 -20.98 -15.48
N ARG A 49 16.11 -21.65 -14.33
CA ARG A 49 14.95 -21.57 -13.43
C ARG A 49 14.77 -20.17 -12.87
N TYR A 50 15.86 -19.56 -12.42
CA TYR A 50 15.86 -18.19 -11.91
C TYR A 50 15.42 -17.19 -12.97
N ALA A 51 16.00 -17.24 -14.18
CA ALA A 51 15.67 -16.34 -15.28
C ALA A 51 14.19 -16.46 -15.70
N ALA A 52 13.67 -17.69 -15.82
CA ALA A 52 12.27 -17.93 -16.17
C ALA A 52 11.29 -17.47 -15.06
N TRP A 53 11.66 -17.67 -13.79
CA TRP A 53 10.89 -17.16 -12.65
C TRP A 53 10.88 -15.64 -12.62
N ARG A 54 12.04 -14.99 -12.72
CA ARG A 54 12.18 -13.53 -12.68
C ARG A 54 11.39 -12.87 -13.81
N ARG A 55 11.48 -13.40 -15.04
CA ARG A 55 10.66 -12.96 -16.17
C ARG A 55 9.16 -13.01 -15.85
N SER A 56 8.71 -14.12 -15.26
CA SER A 56 7.31 -14.32 -14.90
C SER A 56 6.86 -13.38 -13.79
N LEU A 57 7.71 -13.16 -12.78
CA LEU A 57 7.44 -12.21 -11.70
C LEU A 57 7.31 -10.78 -12.24
N LEU A 58 8.24 -10.34 -13.09
CA LEU A 58 8.20 -8.99 -13.68
C LEU A 58 7.00 -8.80 -14.61
N LEU A 59 6.61 -9.82 -15.38
CA LEU A 59 5.38 -9.79 -16.18
C LEU A 59 4.14 -9.59 -15.29
N VAL A 60 4.07 -10.28 -14.15
CA VAL A 60 2.96 -10.15 -13.20
C VAL A 60 3.02 -8.83 -12.45
N ALA A 61 4.21 -8.32 -12.12
CA ALA A 61 4.41 -7.04 -11.45
C ALA A 61 4.09 -5.85 -12.37
N LEU A 62 4.32 -5.99 -13.68
CA LEU A 62 4.04 -4.95 -14.68
C LEU A 62 2.59 -4.46 -14.60
N VAL A 63 1.63 -5.39 -14.46
CA VAL A 63 0.19 -5.05 -14.43
C VAL A 63 -0.16 -4.11 -13.28
N PRO A 64 0.03 -4.46 -11.99
CA PRO A 64 -0.28 -3.54 -10.90
C PRO A 64 0.61 -2.28 -10.90
N THR A 65 1.87 -2.34 -11.35
CA THR A 65 2.68 -1.11 -11.49
C THR A 65 2.14 -0.16 -12.56
N ALA A 66 1.63 -0.68 -13.67
CA ALA A 66 1.04 0.13 -14.73
C ALA A 66 -0.31 0.70 -14.33
N VAL A 67 -1.15 -0.10 -13.64
CA VAL A 67 -2.42 0.38 -13.08
C VAL A 67 -2.17 1.44 -12.01
N SER A 68 -1.21 1.21 -11.09
CA SER A 68 -0.83 2.20 -10.08
C SER A 68 -0.37 3.51 -10.71
N PHE A 69 0.48 3.46 -11.75
CA PHE A 69 0.89 4.64 -12.49
C PHE A 69 -0.29 5.35 -13.17
N ALA A 70 -1.18 4.61 -13.83
CA ALA A 70 -2.35 5.20 -14.49
C ALA A 70 -3.29 5.89 -13.49
N LEU A 71 -3.50 5.29 -12.32
CA LEU A 71 -4.29 5.90 -11.25
C LEU A 71 -3.60 7.16 -10.70
N ALA A 72 -2.29 7.14 -10.49
CA ALA A 72 -1.54 8.33 -10.08
C ALA A 72 -1.63 9.45 -11.13
N LEU A 73 -1.55 9.11 -12.42
CA LEU A 73 -1.69 10.09 -13.50
C LEU A 73 -3.10 10.71 -13.54
N LEU A 74 -4.14 9.90 -13.40
CA LEU A 74 -5.53 10.39 -13.36
C LEU A 74 -5.76 11.33 -12.18
N ASP A 75 -5.24 10.96 -11.01
CA ASP A 75 -5.28 11.74 -9.77
C ASP A 75 -4.62 13.12 -9.96
N THR A 76 -3.38 13.16 -10.47
CA THR A 76 -2.71 14.44 -10.75
C THR A 76 -3.45 15.28 -11.79
N VAL A 77 -4.09 14.65 -12.79
CA VAL A 77 -4.89 15.38 -13.81
C VAL A 77 -6.17 15.94 -13.21
N GLN A 78 -6.84 15.21 -12.31
CA GLN A 78 -8.07 15.63 -11.65
C GLN A 78 -7.82 16.72 -10.61
N SER A 79 -6.82 16.56 -9.75
CA SER A 79 -6.46 17.56 -8.74
C SER A 79 -5.87 18.83 -9.35
N GLY A 80 -5.28 18.74 -10.55
CA GLY A 80 -4.60 19.86 -11.19
C GLY A 80 -3.35 20.32 -10.41
N PHE A 81 -2.89 21.53 -10.73
CA PHE A 81 -1.68 22.12 -10.12
C PHE A 81 -1.93 23.48 -9.46
N GLY A 82 -3.20 23.91 -9.36
CA GLY A 82 -3.55 25.28 -8.96
C GLY A 82 -3.15 25.63 -7.52
N GLU A 83 -3.27 24.66 -6.61
CA GLU A 83 -2.98 24.85 -5.18
C GLU A 83 -1.51 24.62 -4.80
N LEU A 84 -0.72 24.08 -5.74
CA LEU A 84 0.67 23.70 -5.48
C LEU A 84 1.62 24.88 -5.73
N THR A 85 2.59 25.04 -4.83
CA THR A 85 3.71 25.96 -5.07
C THR A 85 4.56 25.47 -6.24
N THR A 86 5.49 26.29 -6.75
CA THR A 86 6.44 25.84 -7.77
C THR A 86 7.24 24.61 -7.34
N LEU A 87 7.58 24.50 -6.05
CA LEU A 87 8.23 23.33 -5.48
C LEU A 87 7.26 22.13 -5.44
N GLY A 88 6.02 22.34 -5.01
CA GLY A 88 4.97 21.33 -5.02
C GLY A 88 4.74 20.74 -6.42
N VAL A 89 4.61 21.59 -7.45
CA VAL A 89 4.49 21.15 -8.85
C VAL A 89 5.69 20.33 -9.29
N GLY A 90 6.91 20.78 -8.95
CA GLY A 90 8.13 20.06 -9.29
C GLY A 90 8.20 18.67 -8.65
N LEU A 91 7.78 18.56 -7.39
CA LEU A 91 7.69 17.29 -6.66
C LEU A 91 6.62 16.38 -7.27
N GLU A 92 5.47 16.92 -7.67
CA GLU A 92 4.35 16.16 -8.22
C GLU A 92 4.70 15.56 -9.58
N VAL A 93 5.37 16.36 -10.43
CA VAL A 93 5.94 15.87 -11.69
C VAL A 93 7.01 14.82 -11.42
N ALA A 94 7.90 15.04 -10.44
CA ALA A 94 8.91 14.04 -10.06
C ALA A 94 8.25 12.73 -9.59
N TRP A 95 7.17 12.81 -8.81
CA TRP A 95 6.40 11.67 -8.34
C TRP A 95 5.82 10.86 -9.50
N LEU A 96 5.17 11.51 -10.47
CA LEU A 96 4.67 10.84 -11.67
C LEU A 96 5.77 10.18 -12.49
N VAL A 97 6.92 10.83 -12.64
CA VAL A 97 8.09 10.26 -13.35
C VAL A 97 8.60 9.01 -12.61
N MET A 98 8.68 9.04 -11.28
CA MET A 98 9.13 7.88 -10.50
C MET A 98 8.09 6.76 -10.46
N ALA A 99 6.80 7.08 -10.44
CA ALA A 99 5.72 6.12 -10.58
C ALA A 99 5.79 5.41 -11.95
N ALA A 100 6.11 6.15 -13.03
CA ALA A 100 6.33 5.59 -14.37
C ALA A 100 7.62 4.76 -14.47
N ALA A 101 8.64 5.05 -13.66
CA ALA A 101 9.92 4.35 -13.70
C ALA A 101 9.78 2.86 -13.36
N LEU A 102 8.86 2.48 -12.47
CA LEU A 102 8.60 1.09 -12.08
C LEU A 102 8.09 0.20 -13.24
N PRO A 103 6.96 0.51 -13.93
CA PRO A 103 6.51 -0.27 -15.07
C PRO A 103 7.53 -0.27 -16.21
N VAL A 104 8.24 0.84 -16.44
CA VAL A 104 9.33 0.90 -17.44
C VAL A 104 10.47 -0.05 -17.06
N ALA A 105 10.91 -0.06 -15.81
CA ALA A 105 11.94 -0.99 -15.33
C ALA A 105 11.49 -2.45 -15.43
N CYS A 106 10.21 -2.75 -15.15
CA CYS A 106 9.62 -4.06 -15.39
C CYS A 106 9.70 -4.45 -16.88
N LEU A 107 9.29 -3.58 -17.80
CA LEU A 107 9.35 -3.82 -19.25
C LEU A 107 10.79 -4.09 -19.74
N LEU A 108 11.75 -3.29 -19.28
CA LEU A 108 13.16 -3.46 -19.63
C LEU A 108 13.71 -4.77 -19.04
N GLY A 109 13.36 -5.10 -17.79
CA GLY A 109 13.70 -6.37 -17.15
C GLY A 109 13.10 -7.59 -17.85
N ILE A 110 11.86 -7.48 -18.36
CA ILE A 110 11.20 -8.51 -19.17
C ILE A 110 11.92 -8.67 -20.51
N ARG A 111 12.37 -7.59 -21.15
CA ARG A 111 13.10 -7.65 -22.44
C ARG A 111 14.50 -8.26 -22.27
N ALA A 112 15.23 -7.87 -21.22
CA ALA A 112 16.59 -8.33 -20.94
C ALA A 112 16.65 -9.52 -19.97
N TRP A 113 15.56 -10.29 -19.84
CA TRP A 113 15.44 -11.38 -18.86
C TRP A 113 16.50 -12.48 -18.96
N LYS A 114 17.17 -12.60 -20.12
CA LYS A 114 18.24 -13.58 -20.39
C LYS A 114 19.55 -13.25 -19.66
N LYS A 115 19.73 -11.98 -19.27
CA LYS A 115 20.88 -11.46 -18.52
C LYS A 115 20.35 -10.71 -17.29
N PRO A 116 19.88 -11.43 -16.25
CA PRO A 116 19.21 -10.81 -15.11
C PRO A 116 20.10 -9.78 -14.40
N GLY A 117 21.43 -9.97 -14.43
CA GLY A 117 22.39 -9.03 -13.85
C GLY A 117 22.27 -7.60 -14.40
N SER A 118 22.24 -7.45 -15.72
CA SER A 118 22.28 -6.15 -16.41
C SER A 118 21.09 -5.23 -16.07
N THR A 119 19.91 -5.79 -15.80
CA THR A 119 18.71 -4.99 -15.45
C THR A 119 18.44 -4.87 -13.97
N SER A 120 19.14 -5.64 -13.12
CA SER A 120 18.93 -5.60 -11.68
C SER A 120 19.25 -4.23 -11.07
N HIS A 121 20.32 -3.56 -11.54
CA HIS A 121 20.68 -2.23 -11.07
C HIS A 121 19.61 -1.20 -11.44
N LEU A 122 19.14 -1.21 -12.70
CA LEU A 122 18.08 -0.31 -13.15
C LEU A 122 16.79 -0.49 -12.34
N LEU A 123 16.38 -1.74 -12.09
CA LEU A 123 15.20 -2.04 -11.28
C LEU A 123 15.38 -1.57 -9.83
N THR A 124 16.57 -1.73 -9.27
CA THR A 124 16.91 -1.28 -7.90
C THR A 124 16.87 0.25 -7.79
N VAL A 125 17.42 0.98 -8.77
CA VAL A 125 17.38 2.44 -8.80
C VAL A 125 15.94 2.94 -8.97
N ALA A 126 15.18 2.41 -9.93
CA ALA A 126 13.79 2.79 -10.14
C ALA A 126 12.94 2.55 -8.88
N TRP A 127 13.14 1.41 -8.22
CA TRP A 127 12.50 1.13 -6.95
C TRP A 127 12.94 2.07 -5.84
N ALA A 128 14.24 2.32 -5.67
CA ALA A 128 14.74 3.20 -4.62
C ALA A 128 14.15 4.61 -4.77
N LEU A 129 14.09 5.13 -6.00
CA LEU A 129 13.48 6.44 -6.27
C LEU A 129 11.98 6.44 -5.99
N ALA A 130 11.22 5.46 -6.49
CA ALA A 130 9.78 5.35 -6.23
C ALA A 130 9.45 5.08 -4.75
N PHE A 131 10.37 4.46 -4.01
CA PHE A 131 10.21 4.14 -2.60
C PHE A 131 10.59 5.29 -1.69
N LEU A 132 11.65 6.04 -2.00
CA LEU A 132 12.17 7.12 -1.14
C LEU A 132 11.42 8.45 -1.32
N LEU A 133 10.88 8.70 -2.52
CA LEU A 133 10.22 9.98 -2.80
C LEU A 133 9.03 10.29 -1.88
N PRO A 134 8.15 9.33 -1.50
CA PRO A 134 7.12 9.55 -0.48
C PRO A 134 7.68 10.04 0.86
N PHE A 135 8.87 9.57 1.26
CA PHE A 135 9.50 10.01 2.50
C PHE A 135 10.01 11.44 2.39
N ILE A 136 10.51 11.82 1.21
CA ILE A 136 10.90 13.21 0.94
C ILE A 136 9.66 14.12 1.05
N TYR A 137 8.54 13.71 0.45
CA TYR A 137 7.26 14.41 0.59
C TYR A 137 6.84 14.58 2.04
N ALA A 138 6.84 13.50 2.82
CA ALA A 138 6.43 13.51 4.22
C ALA A 138 7.34 14.34 5.15
N LEU A 139 8.58 14.63 4.73
CA LEU A 139 9.52 15.44 5.50
C LEU A 139 9.46 16.94 5.18
N LEU A 140 8.79 17.33 4.10
CA LEU A 140 8.66 18.73 3.72
C LEU A 140 7.48 19.38 4.44
N PRO A 141 7.62 20.64 4.91
CA PRO A 141 6.53 21.34 5.55
C PRO A 141 5.43 21.65 4.53
N VAL A 142 4.17 21.60 4.98
CA VAL A 142 2.99 21.74 4.10
C VAL A 142 3.01 23.05 3.30
N ASN A 143 3.44 24.15 3.92
CA ASN A 143 3.56 25.46 3.29
C ASN A 143 4.61 25.55 2.17
N ALA A 144 5.54 24.58 2.10
CA ALA A 144 6.48 24.49 0.99
C ALA A 144 5.85 23.81 -0.22
N ILE A 145 4.82 22.99 -0.02
CA ILE A 145 4.14 22.22 -1.08
C ILE A 145 2.88 22.94 -1.57
N TYR A 146 2.10 23.51 -0.66
CA TYR A 146 0.80 24.13 -0.95
C TYR A 146 0.81 25.64 -0.68
N HIS A 147 0.05 26.38 -1.49
CA HIS A 147 -0.28 27.77 -1.20
C HIS A 147 -1.27 27.84 -0.03
N VAL A 148 -0.76 27.99 1.19
CA VAL A 148 -1.61 28.23 2.36
C VAL A 148 -2.08 29.67 2.29
N HIS A 149 -3.31 29.87 1.82
CA HIS A 149 -3.99 31.15 1.98
C HIS A 149 -4.16 31.39 3.47
N ALA A 150 -3.70 32.54 3.95
CA ALA A 150 -4.04 32.95 5.31
C ALA A 150 -5.56 32.99 5.37
N ILE A 151 -6.15 32.13 6.19
CA ILE A 151 -7.57 32.23 6.52
C ILE A 151 -7.70 33.63 7.11
N ASP A 152 -8.43 34.52 6.43
CA ASP A 152 -8.73 35.85 6.94
C ASP A 152 -9.56 35.65 8.21
N ALA A 153 -8.86 35.53 9.34
CA ALA A 153 -9.41 35.15 10.65
C ALA A 153 -10.34 36.23 11.24
N THR A 154 -10.62 37.29 10.48
CA THR A 154 -11.76 38.15 10.75
C THR A 154 -12.97 37.54 10.07
N PRO A 155 -13.81 36.76 10.78
CA PRO A 155 -15.17 36.57 10.31
C PRO A 155 -15.70 37.98 10.06
N LYS A 156 -16.13 38.24 8.83
CA LYS A 156 -16.99 39.38 8.58
C LYS A 156 -18.25 39.07 9.38
N VAL A 157 -18.24 39.43 10.66
CA VAL A 157 -19.45 39.60 11.43
C VAL A 157 -20.18 40.68 10.67
N ALA A 158 -21.12 40.25 9.82
CA ALA A 158 -22.02 41.16 9.15
C ALA A 158 -22.57 42.03 10.28
N PRO A 159 -22.36 43.36 10.24
CA PRO A 159 -22.82 44.22 11.31
C PRO A 159 -24.30 43.89 11.51
N LYS A 160 -24.63 43.32 12.68
CA LYS A 160 -25.99 42.91 13.03
C LYS A 160 -26.87 44.08 12.65
N ALA A 161 -27.74 43.89 11.65
CA ALA A 161 -28.54 44.97 11.10
C ALA A 161 -29.15 45.70 12.29
N ALA A 162 -28.86 47.00 12.40
CA ALA A 162 -29.41 47.80 13.48
C ALA A 162 -30.93 47.55 13.48
N PRO A 163 -31.54 47.30 14.65
CA PRO A 163 -32.97 47.01 14.73
C PRO A 163 -33.68 48.09 13.90
N LYS A 164 -34.41 47.67 12.85
CA LYS A 164 -35.23 48.59 12.07
C LYS A 164 -36.09 49.32 13.07
N ALA A 165 -35.87 50.63 13.20
CA ALA A 165 -36.73 51.46 14.03
C ALA A 165 -38.14 51.29 13.45
N VAL A 166 -39.01 50.65 14.23
CA VAL A 166 -40.45 50.58 13.97
C VAL A 166 -40.89 52.01 13.79
N MET A 167 -41.17 52.41 12.55
CA MET A 167 -41.78 53.71 12.31
C MET A 167 -43.19 53.64 12.92
N PRO A 168 -43.62 54.67 13.67
CA PRO A 168 -45.02 54.78 14.04
C PRO A 168 -45.83 54.79 12.75
N MET A 169 -46.80 53.88 12.67
CA MET A 169 -47.87 53.95 11.68
C MET A 169 -48.57 55.30 11.88
N ASP A 170 -48.41 56.20 10.91
CA ASP A 170 -49.33 57.30 10.75
C ASP A 170 -50.61 56.69 10.16
N GLU A 171 -51.67 56.69 10.98
CA GLU A 171 -53.04 56.53 10.55
C GLU A 171 -53.35 57.68 9.58
N ASP A 172 -53.54 57.40 8.30
CA ASP A 172 -54.40 58.23 7.46
C ASP A 172 -55.08 57.37 6.39
N ASP A 173 -56.39 57.57 6.38
CA ASP A 173 -57.47 56.88 5.69
C ASP A 173 -57.48 56.98 4.14
N ASP A 174 -58.30 56.08 3.59
CA ASP A 174 -59.16 56.22 2.39
C ASP A 174 -58.67 55.76 0.99
N ASP A 175 -59.33 54.67 0.59
CA ASP A 175 -60.07 54.42 -0.67
C ASP A 175 -59.39 53.77 -1.90
N ASP A 176 -60.04 52.66 -2.28
CA ASP A 176 -60.37 52.17 -3.63
C ASP A 176 -59.22 51.72 -4.55
N ASP A 177 -59.06 50.40 -4.74
CA ASP A 177 -59.80 49.68 -5.79
C ASP A 177 -59.34 48.21 -5.89
N GLU A 178 -60.30 47.40 -6.32
CA GLU A 178 -60.29 45.97 -6.62
C GLU A 178 -59.04 45.50 -7.40
N ASP A 179 -58.44 44.40 -6.97
CA ASP A 179 -58.23 43.23 -7.84
C ASP A 179 -57.74 42.01 -7.02
N GLU A 180 -58.50 40.93 -7.20
CA GLU A 180 -58.28 39.57 -6.72
C GLU A 180 -56.92 39.06 -7.18
N ASP A 181 -56.12 38.44 -6.30
CA ASP A 181 -55.35 37.23 -6.60
C ASP A 181 -54.66 36.68 -5.34
N GLU A 182 -55.27 35.61 -4.82
CA GLU A 182 -54.69 34.45 -4.12
C GLU A 182 -53.69 34.72 -2.98
N ASP A 183 -54.25 34.80 -1.78
CA ASP A 183 -53.60 34.62 -0.48
C ASP A 183 -52.84 33.27 -0.42
N GLU A 184 -51.53 33.28 -0.69
CA GLU A 184 -50.62 32.28 -0.12
C GLU A 184 -50.22 32.78 1.27
N ASP A 185 -50.85 32.19 2.29
CA ASP A 185 -50.56 32.36 3.71
C ASP A 185 -49.04 32.18 3.97
N GLU A 186 -48.31 33.29 4.03
CA GLU A 186 -46.97 33.36 4.62
C GLU A 186 -47.13 33.12 6.12
N ASP A 187 -47.01 31.85 6.54
CA ASP A 187 -46.76 31.46 7.92
C ASP A 187 -45.45 32.15 8.36
N GLU A 188 -45.55 33.39 8.86
CA GLU A 188 -44.54 34.04 9.69
C GLU A 188 -44.36 33.18 10.94
N ASP A 189 -43.57 32.12 10.82
CA ASP A 189 -43.05 31.35 11.95
C ASP A 189 -42.39 32.36 12.90
N GLU A 190 -43.10 32.70 13.98
CA GLU A 190 -42.54 33.34 15.16
C GLU A 190 -41.30 32.53 15.54
N GLU A 191 -40.12 32.99 15.11
CA GLU A 191 -38.84 32.48 15.58
C GLU A 191 -38.84 32.70 17.08
N ALA A 192 -39.28 31.68 17.81
CA ALA A 192 -39.29 31.63 19.24
C ALA A 192 -37.86 32.00 19.68
N ASP A 193 -37.74 33.19 20.27
CA ASP A 193 -36.51 33.85 20.66
C ASP A 193 -35.74 32.90 21.57
N THR A 194 -34.96 32.00 20.97
CA THR A 194 -34.29 30.93 21.69
C THR A 194 -33.28 31.63 22.60
N PRO A 195 -33.35 31.43 23.92
CA PRO A 195 -32.47 32.13 24.83
C PRO A 195 -31.05 31.79 24.44
N THR A 196 -30.34 32.79 23.92
CA THR A 196 -28.94 32.70 23.53
C THR A 196 -28.16 32.40 24.80
N VAL A 197 -27.91 31.12 25.05
CA VAL A 197 -27.10 30.68 26.18
C VAL A 197 -25.72 31.29 25.96
N PRO A 198 -25.20 32.14 26.88
CA PRO A 198 -23.88 32.73 26.73
C PRO A 198 -22.84 31.62 26.61
N ILE A 199 -22.29 31.42 25.41
CA ILE A 199 -21.22 30.46 25.20
C ILE A 199 -19.97 31.05 25.85
N ASP A 200 -19.46 30.33 26.83
CA ASP A 200 -18.23 30.68 27.53
C ASP A 200 -17.06 30.76 26.52
N PRO A 201 -16.41 31.93 26.35
CA PRO A 201 -15.35 32.11 25.35
C PRO A 201 -14.17 31.16 25.55
N GLU A 202 -13.91 30.71 26.79
CA GLU A 202 -12.86 29.74 27.08
C GLU A 202 -13.16 28.36 26.49
N LYS A 203 -14.45 27.98 26.42
CA LYS A 203 -14.87 26.71 25.79
C LYS A 203 -14.75 26.78 24.27
N LEU A 204 -15.04 27.93 23.69
CA LEU A 204 -14.90 28.16 22.25
C LEU A 204 -13.43 28.08 21.82
N GLU A 205 -12.53 28.73 22.56
CA GLU A 205 -11.08 28.69 22.29
C GLU A 205 -10.52 27.28 22.42
N LYS A 206 -10.93 26.52 23.45
CA LYS A 206 -10.52 25.11 23.60
C LYS A 206 -11.08 24.22 22.49
N ALA A 207 -12.31 24.45 22.05
CA ALA A 207 -12.90 23.70 20.95
C ALA A 207 -12.16 23.96 19.62
N GLN A 208 -11.84 25.22 19.33
CA GLN A 208 -11.05 25.62 18.16
C GLN A 208 -9.65 25.02 18.20
N ALA A 209 -8.94 25.09 19.34
CA ALA A 209 -7.61 24.48 19.49
C ALA A 209 -7.64 22.95 19.32
N LEU A 210 -8.68 22.27 19.84
CA LEU A 210 -8.84 20.83 19.67
C LEU A 210 -9.14 20.47 18.20
N GLN A 211 -9.87 21.34 17.50
CA GLN A 211 -10.21 21.17 16.09
C GLN A 211 -8.98 21.38 15.19
N GLU A 212 -8.19 22.43 15.40
CA GLU A 212 -6.93 22.65 14.69
C GLU A 212 -6.00 21.45 14.85
N LEU A 213 -5.85 20.96 16.09
CA LEU A 213 -5.05 19.77 16.37
C LEU A 213 -5.60 18.51 15.69
N ALA A 214 -6.92 18.35 15.60
CA ALA A 214 -7.55 17.23 14.89
C ALA A 214 -7.32 17.32 13.38
N VAL A 215 -7.47 18.50 12.77
CA VAL A 215 -7.20 18.74 11.34
C VAL A 215 -5.73 18.51 11.03
N GLU A 216 -4.81 19.06 11.83
CA GLU A 216 -3.37 18.80 11.70
C GLU A 216 -3.05 17.32 11.86
N PHE A 217 -3.70 16.62 12.79
CA PHE A 217 -3.53 15.17 12.96
C PHE A 217 -4.04 14.38 11.75
N VAL A 218 -5.16 14.79 11.15
CA VAL A 218 -5.72 14.15 9.95
C VAL A 218 -4.85 14.42 8.72
N LEU A 219 -4.42 15.66 8.51
CA LEU A 219 -3.54 16.06 7.41
C LEU A 219 -2.15 15.44 7.53
N SER A 220 -1.55 15.43 8.72
CA SER A 220 -0.30 14.70 8.95
C SER A 220 -0.51 13.19 8.83
N GLY A 221 -1.65 12.66 9.32
CA GLY A 221 -2.07 11.27 9.21
C GLY A 221 -2.16 10.77 7.77
N SER A 222 -2.70 11.56 6.86
CA SER A 222 -2.87 11.19 5.44
C SER A 222 -1.52 10.98 4.74
N SER A 223 -0.49 11.78 5.07
CA SER A 223 0.86 11.59 4.56
C SER A 223 1.47 10.24 4.98
N TYR A 224 1.14 9.74 6.17
CA TYR A 224 1.54 8.38 6.57
C TYR A 224 0.82 7.31 5.77
N LEU A 225 -0.45 7.52 5.41
CA LEU A 225 -1.20 6.57 4.57
C LEU A 225 -0.55 6.40 3.19
N LEU A 226 0.05 7.46 2.62
CA LEU A 226 0.84 7.38 1.38
C LEU A 226 2.11 6.51 1.54
N LEU A 227 2.73 6.51 2.72
CA LEU A 227 3.91 5.72 3.02
C LEU A 227 3.60 4.24 3.29
N LEU A 228 2.40 3.94 3.77
CA LEU A 228 2.04 2.60 4.23
C LEU A 228 2.31 1.52 3.17
N PRO A 229 1.86 1.59 1.91
CA PRO A 229 2.13 0.54 0.93
C PRO A 229 3.62 0.24 0.74
N ALA A 230 4.47 1.28 0.78
CA ALA A 230 5.91 1.14 0.67
C ALA A 230 6.48 0.41 1.88
N VAL A 231 6.23 0.92 3.08
CA VAL A 231 6.74 0.32 4.33
C VAL A 231 6.22 -1.10 4.51
N LEU A 232 4.92 -1.32 4.31
CA LEU A 232 4.27 -2.60 4.53
C LEU A 232 4.72 -3.67 3.53
N SER A 233 5.12 -3.30 2.31
CA SER A 233 5.57 -4.26 1.30
C SER A 233 7.04 -4.66 1.44
N LEU A 234 7.86 -3.84 2.12
CA LEU A 234 9.30 -4.03 2.22
C LEU A 234 9.69 -5.36 2.87
N ILE A 235 9.24 -5.58 4.10
CA ILE A 235 9.59 -6.79 4.87
C ILE A 235 9.04 -8.07 4.22
N PRO A 236 7.73 -8.19 3.89
CA PRO A 236 7.23 -9.40 3.26
C PRO A 236 7.83 -9.64 1.87
N GLY A 237 8.14 -8.57 1.11
CA GLY A 237 8.86 -8.68 -0.16
C GLY A 237 10.28 -9.23 0.02
N ALA A 238 11.03 -8.70 0.99
CA ALA A 238 12.36 -9.17 1.34
C ALA A 238 12.36 -10.64 1.76
N MET A 239 11.42 -11.04 2.62
CA MET A 239 11.25 -12.41 3.08
C MET A 239 10.90 -13.37 1.93
N ASN A 240 9.98 -12.97 1.04
CA ASN A 240 9.65 -13.75 -0.15
C ASN A 240 10.87 -13.89 -1.07
N GLY A 241 11.71 -12.87 -1.19
CA GLY A 241 12.96 -12.91 -1.98
C GLY A 241 13.94 -13.91 -1.40
N CYS A 242 14.18 -13.85 -0.09
CA CYS A 242 15.04 -14.78 0.64
C CYS A 242 14.57 -16.23 0.52
N LEU A 243 13.26 -16.48 0.70
CA LEU A 243 12.66 -17.81 0.54
C LEU A 243 12.88 -18.39 -0.86
N ARG A 244 12.74 -17.54 -1.87
CA ARG A 244 12.88 -17.93 -3.27
C ARG A 244 14.33 -18.29 -3.60
N ILE A 245 15.30 -17.47 -3.18
CA ILE A 245 16.72 -17.80 -3.33
C ILE A 245 17.10 -19.02 -2.50
N LYS A 246 16.56 -19.18 -1.28
CA LYS A 246 16.79 -20.39 -0.47
C LYS A 246 16.27 -21.66 -1.16
N SER A 247 15.13 -21.57 -1.84
CA SER A 247 14.57 -22.70 -2.59
C SER A 247 15.36 -23.02 -3.87
N LEU A 248 16.07 -22.02 -4.42
CA LEU A 248 16.91 -22.17 -5.60
C LEU A 248 18.28 -22.76 -5.23
N LEU A 249 18.88 -22.24 -4.17
CA LEU A 249 20.21 -22.61 -3.66
C LEU A 249 20.08 -23.10 -2.20
N PRO A 250 19.56 -24.32 -1.97
CA PRO A 250 19.26 -24.81 -0.61
C PRO A 250 20.53 -25.04 0.23
N ALA A 251 21.71 -25.13 -0.39
CA ALA A 251 23.00 -25.16 0.30
C ALA A 251 23.40 -23.79 0.89
N ALA A 252 22.90 -22.68 0.34
CA ALA A 252 23.23 -21.34 0.80
C ALA A 252 22.62 -21.05 2.18
N GLN A 253 23.45 -20.59 3.12
CA GLN A 253 23.03 -20.29 4.49
C GLN A 253 22.49 -18.86 4.64
N LEU A 254 23.07 -17.89 3.92
CA LEU A 254 22.76 -16.47 4.04
C LEU A 254 21.25 -16.14 3.86
N PRO A 255 20.55 -16.64 2.83
CA PRO A 255 19.11 -16.37 2.68
C PRO A 255 18.29 -16.92 3.86
N GLY A 256 18.73 -18.02 4.46
CA GLY A 256 18.08 -18.63 5.62
C GLY A 256 18.21 -17.79 6.87
N TRP A 257 19.39 -17.24 7.13
CA TRP A 257 19.62 -16.32 8.26
C TRP A 257 18.80 -15.04 8.12
N LEU A 258 18.82 -14.40 6.95
CA LEU A 258 18.03 -13.20 6.68
C LEU A 258 16.54 -13.44 6.93
N LEU A 259 16.02 -14.59 6.49
CA LEU A 259 14.62 -14.96 6.73
C LEU A 259 14.28 -15.14 8.21
N VAL A 260 15.15 -15.85 8.96
CA VAL A 260 14.97 -16.11 10.40
C VAL A 260 15.02 -14.83 11.22
N CYS A 261 15.84 -13.86 10.83
CA CYS A 261 15.96 -12.56 11.49
C CYS A 261 14.86 -11.57 11.10
N ALA A 262 14.36 -11.60 9.85
CA ALA A 262 13.31 -10.69 9.39
C ALA A 262 11.93 -11.00 9.99
N ALA A 263 11.62 -12.28 10.26
CA ALA A 263 10.31 -12.68 10.77
C ALA A 263 9.90 -12.05 12.13
N PRO A 264 10.76 -12.02 13.18
CA PRO A 264 10.43 -11.36 14.44
C PRO A 264 10.32 -9.84 14.29
N ALA A 265 11.15 -9.23 13.43
CA ALA A 265 11.07 -7.80 13.15
C ALA A 265 9.74 -7.42 12.50
N PHE A 266 9.21 -8.26 11.60
CA PHE A 266 7.89 -8.08 11.01
C PHE A 266 6.78 -8.10 12.07
N LEU A 267 6.82 -9.08 12.97
CA LEU A 267 5.85 -9.17 14.07
C LEU A 267 5.95 -7.94 15.00
N LEU A 268 7.16 -7.55 15.40
CA LEU A 268 7.37 -6.39 16.27
C LEU A 268 6.82 -5.10 15.64
N PHE A 269 7.09 -4.89 14.36
CA PHE A 269 6.57 -3.75 13.61
C PHE A 269 5.03 -3.70 13.64
N TRP A 270 4.37 -4.82 13.40
CA TRP A 270 2.90 -4.88 13.45
C TRP A 270 2.33 -4.80 14.85
N LEU A 271 3.06 -5.24 15.88
CA LEU A 271 2.63 -5.06 17.27
C LEU A 271 2.48 -3.58 17.63
N VAL A 272 3.38 -2.72 17.15
CA VAL A 272 3.28 -1.26 17.38
C VAL A 272 2.01 -0.70 16.74
N ILE A 273 1.74 -1.04 15.48
CA ILE A 273 0.51 -0.63 14.78
C ILE A 273 -0.73 -1.18 15.49
N LEU A 274 -0.66 -2.43 15.96
CA LEU A 274 -1.76 -3.09 16.62
C LEU A 274 -2.12 -2.43 17.96
N VAL A 275 -1.14 -1.94 18.73
CA VAL A 275 -1.43 -1.22 19.98
C VAL A 275 -2.31 -0.01 19.68
N LEU A 276 -1.98 0.78 18.66
CA LEU A 276 -2.78 1.95 18.24
C LEU A 276 -4.18 1.52 17.79
N ALA A 277 -4.27 0.51 16.91
CA ALA A 277 -5.55 0.02 16.40
C ALA A 277 -6.43 -0.59 17.50
N ASN A 278 -5.84 -1.25 18.50
CA ASN A 278 -6.56 -1.87 19.60
C ASN A 278 -7.16 -0.82 20.55
N HIS A 279 -6.46 0.29 20.81
CA HIS A 279 -7.03 1.39 21.59
C HIS A 279 -8.28 1.98 20.94
N ALA A 280 -8.30 2.05 19.60
CA ALA A 280 -9.45 2.53 18.83
C ALA A 280 -10.59 1.49 18.75
N ALA A 281 -10.27 0.24 18.39
CA ALA A 281 -11.28 -0.76 18.05
C ALA A 281 -11.82 -1.56 19.24
N ARG A 282 -11.04 -1.71 20.32
CA ARG A 282 -11.36 -2.50 21.54
C ARG A 282 -11.94 -3.89 21.25
N SER A 283 -11.54 -4.51 20.13
CA SER A 283 -12.11 -5.79 19.67
C SER A 283 -11.07 -6.90 19.71
N PRO A 284 -11.30 -7.99 20.47
CA PRO A 284 -10.37 -9.11 20.52
C PRO A 284 -10.21 -9.81 19.17
N LEU A 285 -11.23 -9.79 18.31
CA LEU A 285 -11.15 -10.38 16.97
C LEU A 285 -10.10 -9.69 16.10
N LEU A 286 -10.02 -8.36 16.16
CA LEU A 286 -8.98 -7.60 15.46
C LEU A 286 -7.60 -7.96 16.00
N VAL A 287 -7.45 -8.00 17.33
CA VAL A 287 -6.18 -8.32 17.99
C VAL A 287 -5.68 -9.70 17.59
N PHE A 288 -6.50 -10.74 17.74
CA PHE A 288 -6.10 -12.09 17.35
C PHE A 288 -5.90 -12.23 15.84
N GLY A 289 -6.73 -11.58 15.02
CA GLY A 289 -6.58 -11.58 13.58
C GLY A 289 -5.25 -11.01 13.11
N VAL A 290 -4.90 -9.81 13.58
CA VAL A 290 -3.63 -9.15 13.25
C VAL A 290 -2.44 -9.92 13.84
N LEU A 291 -2.51 -10.43 15.07
CA LEU A 291 -1.44 -11.23 15.67
C LEU A 291 -1.16 -12.52 14.89
N LEU A 292 -2.20 -13.23 14.46
CA LEU A 292 -2.02 -14.44 13.66
C LEU A 292 -1.50 -14.12 12.26
N TRP A 293 -2.03 -13.09 11.60
CA TRP A 293 -1.61 -12.71 10.26
C TRP A 293 -0.16 -12.18 10.25
N SER A 294 0.15 -11.19 11.08
CA SER A 294 1.49 -10.59 11.18
C SER A 294 2.51 -11.53 11.86
N GLY A 295 2.04 -12.39 12.76
CA GLY A 295 2.86 -13.40 13.44
C GLY A 295 3.11 -14.65 12.62
N ALA A 296 2.35 -14.92 11.54
CA ALA A 296 2.53 -16.13 10.74
C ALA A 296 3.99 -16.36 10.28
N PRO A 297 4.74 -15.34 9.82
CA PRO A 297 6.17 -15.46 9.54
C PRO A 297 7.06 -16.02 10.67
N ILE A 298 6.67 -15.93 11.94
CA ILE A 298 7.48 -16.39 13.08
C ILE A 298 7.81 -17.89 13.00
N TRP A 299 7.01 -18.67 12.28
CA TRP A 299 7.29 -20.08 12.00
C TRP A 299 8.64 -20.29 11.30
N TYR A 300 9.11 -19.31 10.51
CA TYR A 300 10.44 -19.36 9.92
C TYR A 300 11.54 -19.33 10.98
N SER A 301 11.38 -18.51 12.03
CA SER A 301 12.33 -18.43 13.15
C SER A 301 12.22 -19.66 14.06
N ILE A 302 11.00 -20.09 14.41
CA ILE A 302 10.76 -21.29 15.23
C ILE A 302 11.37 -22.53 14.57
N ARG A 303 11.24 -22.64 13.24
CA ARG A 303 11.82 -23.73 12.45
C ARG A 303 13.12 -23.29 11.75
N GLY A 304 13.85 -22.33 12.33
CA GLY A 304 15.02 -21.70 11.71
C GLY A 304 16.12 -22.67 11.28
N ARG A 305 16.27 -23.79 11.99
CA ARG A 305 17.20 -24.87 11.60
C ARG A 305 16.93 -25.40 10.19
N VAL A 306 15.69 -25.42 9.74
CA VAL A 306 15.31 -25.84 8.37
C VAL A 306 15.83 -24.86 7.32
N PHE A 307 15.98 -23.58 7.65
CA PHE A 307 16.41 -22.54 6.71
C PHE A 307 17.91 -22.27 6.77
N VAL A 308 18.52 -22.38 7.95
CA VAL A 308 19.95 -22.08 8.13
C VAL A 308 20.85 -23.25 7.72
N GLN A 309 20.38 -24.50 7.81
CA GLN A 309 21.18 -25.65 7.40
C GLN A 309 21.41 -25.67 5.87
N SER A 310 22.60 -26.09 5.47
CA SER A 310 22.90 -26.47 4.09
C SER A 310 22.13 -27.74 3.78
N GLN A 311 21.15 -27.64 2.88
CA GLN A 311 20.28 -28.75 2.49
C GLN A 311 20.54 -29.09 1.02
N ILE A 312 20.76 -30.36 0.70
CA ILE A 312 21.12 -30.79 -0.67
C ILE A 312 20.08 -31.78 -1.25
N GLY A 313 18.91 -31.96 -0.62
CA GLY A 313 17.94 -33.00 -1.03
C GLY A 313 16.48 -32.58 -1.13
N GLU A 314 15.69 -33.35 -1.89
CA GLU A 314 14.24 -33.17 -2.06
C GLU A 314 13.48 -33.31 -0.73
N ALA A 315 13.88 -34.26 0.12
CA ALA A 315 13.30 -34.44 1.45
C ALA A 315 13.46 -33.18 2.32
N ALA A 316 14.55 -32.44 2.13
CA ALA A 316 14.83 -31.22 2.84
C ALA A 316 13.97 -30.04 2.30
N ALA A 317 13.83 -29.94 0.97
CA ALA A 317 12.89 -29.03 0.33
C ALA A 317 11.42 -29.29 0.76
N ALA A 318 11.04 -30.54 1.00
CA ALA A 318 9.72 -30.89 1.52
C ALA A 318 9.48 -30.31 2.94
N LYS A 319 10.53 -30.25 3.79
CA LYS A 319 10.45 -29.61 5.12
C LYS A 319 10.17 -28.11 5.01
N ILE A 320 10.85 -27.41 4.09
CA ILE A 320 10.57 -25.99 3.80
C ILE A 320 9.12 -25.81 3.36
N GLY A 321 8.63 -26.69 2.48
CA GLY A 321 7.23 -26.71 2.06
C GLY A 321 6.24 -26.91 3.21
N GLY A 322 6.57 -27.77 4.18
CA GLY A 322 5.80 -27.96 5.40
C GLY A 322 5.69 -26.69 6.23
N VAL A 323 6.80 -25.99 6.47
CA VAL A 323 6.78 -24.71 7.20
C VAL A 323 5.97 -23.65 6.44
N LYS A 324 6.11 -23.57 5.11
CA LYS A 324 5.31 -22.62 4.32
C LYS A 324 3.81 -22.91 4.40
N LYS A 325 3.39 -24.18 4.41
CA LYS A 325 1.98 -24.54 4.60
C LYS A 325 1.45 -24.05 5.95
N LEU A 326 2.25 -24.19 7.02
CA LEU A 326 1.88 -23.66 8.35
C LEU A 326 1.72 -22.14 8.31
N VAL A 327 2.70 -21.41 7.74
CA VAL A 327 2.62 -19.95 7.57
C VAL A 327 1.36 -19.57 6.79
N GLY A 328 1.09 -20.24 5.66
CA GLY A 328 -0.10 -20.00 4.86
C GLY A 328 -1.40 -20.24 5.62
N LEU A 329 -1.49 -21.34 6.38
CA LEU A 329 -2.65 -21.64 7.21
C LEU A 329 -2.86 -20.59 8.31
N THR A 330 -1.81 -20.24 9.06
CA THR A 330 -1.88 -19.20 10.10
C THR A 330 -2.29 -17.85 9.51
N THR A 331 -1.74 -17.49 8.33
CA THR A 331 -2.11 -16.27 7.60
C THR A 331 -3.58 -16.27 7.22
N LEU A 332 -4.10 -17.39 6.68
CA LEU A 332 -5.51 -17.51 6.28
C LEU A 332 -6.46 -17.42 7.48
N VAL A 333 -6.10 -18.04 8.61
CA VAL A 333 -6.89 -17.92 9.85
C VAL A 333 -6.90 -16.47 10.34
N GLY A 334 -5.74 -15.81 10.38
CA GLY A 334 -5.63 -14.40 10.77
C GLY A 334 -6.47 -13.48 9.88
N LEU A 335 -6.38 -13.64 8.56
CA LEU A 335 -7.21 -12.90 7.60
C LEU A 335 -8.70 -13.18 7.76
N GLY A 336 -9.08 -14.44 8.04
CA GLY A 336 -10.46 -14.82 8.31
C GLY A 336 -11.04 -14.11 9.53
N LEU A 337 -10.26 -14.00 10.62
CA LEU A 337 -10.65 -13.26 11.82
C LEU A 337 -10.73 -11.75 11.57
N MET A 338 -9.78 -11.18 10.82
CA MET A 338 -9.83 -9.76 10.45
C MET A 338 -11.05 -9.45 9.58
N LEU A 339 -11.38 -10.32 8.61
CA LEU A 339 -12.56 -10.17 7.78
C LEU A 339 -13.84 -10.29 8.62
N ALA A 340 -13.91 -11.26 9.54
CA ALA A 340 -15.02 -11.38 10.47
C ALA A 340 -15.18 -10.11 11.33
N PHE A 341 -14.08 -9.53 11.83
CA PHE A 341 -14.09 -8.27 12.54
C PHE A 341 -14.67 -7.14 11.68
N LEU A 342 -14.18 -6.97 10.45
CA LEU A 342 -14.62 -5.91 9.52
C LEU A 342 -16.11 -6.01 9.18
N LEU A 343 -16.66 -7.22 9.11
CA LEU A 343 -18.07 -7.47 8.78
C LEU A 343 -19.02 -7.38 9.99
N THR A 344 -18.53 -7.60 11.21
CA THR A 344 -19.39 -7.72 12.40
C THR A 344 -19.31 -6.54 13.35
N THR A 345 -18.18 -5.83 13.38
CA THR A 345 -17.95 -4.79 14.38
C THR A 345 -18.55 -3.46 13.94
N LYS A 346 -19.17 -2.77 14.88
CA LYS A 346 -19.56 -1.37 14.74
C LYS A 346 -18.59 -0.50 15.52
N VAL A 347 -18.04 0.53 14.88
CA VAL A 347 -17.22 1.56 15.52
C VAL A 347 -18.12 2.80 15.59
N ILE A 348 -18.37 3.34 16.78
CA ILE A 348 -19.25 4.53 16.97
C ILE A 348 -20.65 4.31 16.34
N GLY A 349 -21.19 3.09 16.44
CA GLY A 349 -22.48 2.73 15.85
C GLY A 349 -22.48 2.45 14.34
N LEU A 350 -21.40 2.80 13.62
CA LEU A 350 -21.23 2.59 12.18
C LEU A 350 -20.55 1.25 11.88
N LYS A 351 -20.98 0.57 10.81
CA LYS A 351 -20.24 -0.61 10.31
C LYS A 351 -18.88 -0.18 9.76
N VAL A 352 -17.83 -0.97 10.00
CA VAL A 352 -16.50 -0.60 9.46
C VAL A 352 -16.50 -0.60 7.93
N ILE A 353 -17.08 -1.65 7.32
CA ILE A 353 -17.24 -1.77 5.87
C ILE A 353 -18.71 -1.75 5.49
N GLY A 354 -19.07 -0.87 4.55
CA GLY A 354 -20.38 -0.82 3.91
C GLY A 354 -20.33 -1.20 2.44
N PHE A 355 -21.45 -1.71 1.93
CA PHE A 355 -21.64 -2.01 0.49
C PHE A 355 -22.54 -0.98 -0.22
N GLU A 356 -23.08 -0.02 0.53
CA GLU A 356 -23.86 1.10 0.00
C GLU A 356 -22.96 2.34 -0.05
N ARG A 357 -22.74 2.88 -1.25
CA ARG A 357 -21.84 4.03 -1.45
C ARG A 357 -22.37 5.29 -0.76
N SER A 358 -23.68 5.53 -0.84
CA SER A 358 -24.36 6.71 -0.27
C SER A 358 -24.42 6.75 1.26
N THR A 359 -24.10 5.64 1.93
CA THR A 359 -24.13 5.55 3.40
C THR A 359 -22.75 5.39 4.00
N ALA A 360 -21.69 5.57 3.20
CA ALA A 360 -20.32 5.55 3.67
C ALA A 360 -19.84 6.97 3.99
N VAL A 361 -19.27 7.16 5.18
CA VAL A 361 -18.67 8.44 5.62
C VAL A 361 -17.65 8.94 4.60
N ALA A 362 -16.78 8.04 4.11
CA ALA A 362 -15.75 8.41 3.15
C ALA A 362 -16.33 9.04 1.87
N THR A 363 -17.44 8.51 1.33
CA THR A 363 -18.07 9.07 0.13
C THR A 363 -18.67 10.45 0.42
N LYS A 364 -19.35 10.61 1.55
CA LYS A 364 -20.00 11.88 1.88
C LYS A 364 -19.00 13.00 2.12
N ILE A 365 -17.87 12.68 2.75
CA ILE A 365 -16.77 13.65 2.92
C ILE A 365 -16.15 14.01 1.58
N ASP A 366 -16.00 13.05 0.66
CA ASP A 366 -15.51 13.29 -0.70
C ASP A 366 -16.46 14.23 -1.48
N GLU A 367 -17.77 13.99 -1.40
CA GLU A 367 -18.80 14.85 -1.99
C GLU A 367 -18.77 16.27 -1.41
N LEU A 368 -18.63 16.41 -0.09
CA LEU A 368 -18.49 17.72 0.55
C LEU A 368 -17.22 18.45 0.12
N SER A 369 -16.12 17.73 -0.14
CA SER A 369 -14.87 18.36 -0.57
C SER A 369 -14.90 18.94 -1.98
N GLU A 370 -15.95 18.67 -2.77
CA GLU A 370 -16.18 19.36 -4.05
C GLU A 370 -16.69 20.80 -3.85
N ASP A 371 -17.21 21.13 -2.67
CA ASP A 371 -17.67 22.48 -2.32
C ASP A 371 -16.54 23.30 -1.67
N ASP A 372 -16.40 24.57 -2.07
CA ASP A 372 -15.32 25.47 -1.61
C ASP A 372 -15.38 25.79 -0.10
N GLU A 373 -16.52 25.58 0.54
CA GLU A 373 -16.75 25.85 1.97
C GLU A 373 -17.36 24.65 2.69
N VAL A 374 -16.53 23.70 3.12
CA VAL A 374 -16.99 22.59 3.96
C VAL A 374 -17.20 23.07 5.40
N SER A 375 -18.46 23.22 5.81
CA SER A 375 -18.76 23.55 7.20
C SER A 375 -18.58 22.34 8.11
N LEU A 376 -18.27 22.58 9.37
CA LEU A 376 -18.12 21.52 10.36
C LEU A 376 -19.46 20.80 10.64
N GLU A 377 -20.56 21.53 10.48
CA GLU A 377 -21.92 21.01 10.60
C GLU A 377 -22.19 19.96 9.52
N ASP A 378 -21.74 20.20 8.28
CA ASP A 378 -21.86 19.25 7.17
C ASP A 378 -21.08 17.95 7.46
N VAL A 379 -19.87 18.05 8.00
CA VAL A 379 -19.08 16.87 8.38
C VAL A 379 -19.76 16.07 9.50
N GLN A 380 -20.32 16.76 10.50
CA GLN A 380 -21.07 16.12 11.58
C GLN A 380 -22.36 15.46 11.07
N GLN A 381 -23.08 16.12 10.16
CA GLN A 381 -24.28 15.59 9.53
C GLN A 381 -23.94 14.37 8.65
N ALA A 382 -22.89 14.46 7.83
CA ALA A 382 -22.39 13.36 7.03
C ALA A 382 -22.04 12.14 7.91
N LEU A 383 -21.40 12.35 9.06
CA LEU A 383 -21.10 11.31 10.04
C LEU A 383 -22.38 10.71 10.67
N ALA A 384 -23.35 11.55 11.04
CA ALA A 384 -24.59 11.12 11.68
C ALA A 384 -25.49 10.31 10.73
N GLU A 385 -25.54 10.69 9.46
CA GLU A 385 -26.36 10.02 8.45
C GLU A 385 -25.71 8.75 7.87
N SER A 386 -24.40 8.61 8.05
CA SER A 386 -23.67 7.45 7.55
C SER A 386 -24.05 6.18 8.30
N LYS A 387 -23.97 5.03 7.62
CA LYS A 387 -24.15 3.69 8.21
C LYS A 387 -22.85 2.90 8.24
N SER A 388 -21.85 3.37 7.51
CA SER A 388 -20.54 2.73 7.44
C SER A 388 -19.40 3.73 7.31
N PHE A 389 -18.19 3.34 7.73
CA PHE A 389 -17.01 4.19 7.58
C PHE A 389 -16.46 4.17 6.16
N VAL A 390 -16.15 2.98 5.64
CA VAL A 390 -15.48 2.81 4.34
C VAL A 390 -16.38 2.04 3.38
N TYR A 391 -16.50 2.56 2.17
CA TYR A 391 -17.13 1.83 1.08
C TYR A 391 -16.20 0.73 0.56
N ALA A 392 -16.66 -0.53 0.55
CA ALA A 392 -15.82 -1.69 0.24
C ALA A 392 -15.14 -1.65 -1.13
N LEU A 393 -15.73 -0.92 -2.09
CA LEU A 393 -15.24 -0.79 -3.46
C LEU A 393 -14.75 0.62 -3.76
N ASP A 394 -14.36 1.36 -2.73
CA ASP A 394 -13.81 2.69 -2.92
C ASP A 394 -12.51 2.65 -3.74
N LEU A 395 -12.36 3.61 -4.65
CA LEU A 395 -11.23 3.69 -5.58
C LEU A 395 -9.92 3.89 -4.80
N SER A 396 -9.96 4.66 -3.70
CA SER A 396 -8.82 4.89 -2.80
C SER A 396 -8.31 3.58 -2.17
N SER A 397 -9.23 2.72 -1.72
CA SER A 397 -8.93 1.43 -1.12
C SER A 397 -8.33 0.45 -2.15
N TRP A 398 -8.86 0.47 -3.38
CA TRP A 398 -8.29 -0.31 -4.49
C TRP A 398 -6.91 0.19 -4.89
N ARG A 399 -6.69 1.50 -4.94
CA ARG A 399 -5.37 2.10 -5.21
C ARG A 399 -4.35 1.62 -4.18
N PHE A 400 -4.68 1.66 -2.90
CA PHE A 400 -3.82 1.13 -1.84
C PHE A 400 -3.43 -0.34 -2.08
N ALA A 401 -4.42 -1.19 -2.37
CA ALA A 401 -4.18 -2.61 -2.61
C ALA A 401 -3.31 -2.88 -3.86
N VAL A 402 -3.57 -2.15 -4.95
CA VAL A 402 -2.81 -2.25 -6.20
C VAL A 402 -1.37 -1.78 -5.99
N ASP A 403 -1.18 -0.64 -5.33
CA ASP A 403 0.14 -0.08 -5.04
C ASP A 403 0.95 -0.96 -4.07
N PHE A 404 0.31 -1.47 -3.02
CA PHE A 404 0.92 -2.46 -2.13
C PHE A 404 1.35 -3.71 -2.90
N LEU A 405 0.50 -4.26 -3.77
CA LEU A 405 0.84 -5.43 -4.57
C LEU A 405 1.97 -5.15 -5.57
N ALA A 406 1.94 -4.00 -6.24
CA ALA A 406 2.98 -3.53 -7.15
C ALA A 406 4.35 -3.51 -6.44
N LYS A 407 4.41 -2.80 -5.30
CA LYS A 407 5.63 -2.66 -4.50
C LYS A 407 6.08 -4.01 -3.93
N LEU A 408 5.17 -4.84 -3.42
CA LEU A 408 5.48 -6.18 -2.91
C LEU A 408 6.18 -7.04 -3.95
N LEU A 409 5.66 -7.09 -5.19
CA LEU A 409 6.23 -7.92 -6.24
C LEU A 409 7.60 -7.39 -6.71
N VAL A 410 7.74 -6.07 -6.86
CA VAL A 410 9.01 -5.41 -7.24
C VAL A 410 10.08 -5.59 -6.16
N VAL A 411 9.76 -5.28 -4.90
CA VAL A 411 10.64 -5.50 -3.74
C VAL A 411 11.09 -6.96 -3.73
N THR A 412 10.18 -7.89 -4.00
CA THR A 412 10.58 -9.30 -4.01
C THR A 412 11.59 -9.64 -5.10
N ALA A 413 11.45 -9.08 -6.30
CA ALA A 413 12.40 -9.27 -7.39
C ALA A 413 13.78 -8.70 -7.01
N ILE A 414 13.80 -7.50 -6.44
CA ILE A 414 15.04 -6.80 -6.04
C ILE A 414 15.74 -7.55 -4.91
N PHE A 415 15.03 -7.93 -3.85
CA PHE A 415 15.63 -8.68 -2.76
C PHE A 415 16.10 -10.06 -3.20
N ALA A 416 15.43 -10.71 -4.15
CA ALA A 416 15.94 -11.94 -4.74
C ALA A 416 17.27 -11.69 -5.49
N ASP A 417 17.35 -10.64 -6.32
CA ASP A 417 18.57 -10.24 -7.03
C ASP A 417 19.72 -9.91 -6.03
N LEU A 418 19.45 -9.11 -5.00
CA LEU A 418 20.43 -8.71 -3.97
C LEU A 418 20.94 -9.91 -3.15
N VAL A 419 20.02 -10.76 -2.67
CA VAL A 419 20.37 -11.92 -1.86
C VAL A 419 21.14 -12.95 -2.68
N LEU A 420 20.81 -13.12 -3.97
CA LEU A 420 21.57 -13.98 -4.87
C LEU A 420 23.00 -13.46 -5.05
N ARG A 421 23.18 -12.17 -5.37
CA ARG A 421 24.51 -11.53 -5.47
C ARG A 421 25.32 -11.67 -4.18
N ALA A 422 24.72 -11.37 -3.03
CA ALA A 422 25.37 -11.50 -1.73
C ALA A 422 25.78 -12.95 -1.41
N THR A 423 24.93 -13.91 -1.77
CA THR A 423 25.22 -15.34 -1.61
C THR A 423 26.43 -15.77 -2.45
N LEU A 424 26.53 -15.28 -3.69
CA LEU A 424 27.65 -15.61 -4.58
C LEU A 424 28.96 -14.96 -4.13
N ILE A 425 28.91 -13.72 -3.64
CA ILE A 425 30.07 -13.06 -3.03
C ILE A 425 30.56 -13.85 -1.80
N ALA A 426 29.63 -14.25 -0.93
CA ALA A 426 29.96 -15.05 0.25
C ALA A 426 30.57 -16.41 -0.13
N TRP A 427 30.00 -17.08 -1.13
CA TRP A 427 30.54 -18.33 -1.67
C TRP A 427 31.94 -18.16 -2.23
N ARG A 428 32.18 -17.12 -3.03
CA ARG A 428 33.51 -16.83 -3.62
C ARG A 428 34.55 -16.65 -2.52
N ASN A 429 34.22 -15.89 -1.48
CA ASN A 429 35.11 -15.66 -0.35
C ASN A 429 35.40 -16.96 0.43
N ASP A 430 34.39 -17.78 0.69
CA ASP A 430 34.57 -19.08 1.35
C ASP A 430 35.42 -20.04 0.51
N ARG A 431 35.24 -20.06 -0.81
CA ARG A 431 36.04 -20.86 -1.74
C ARG A 431 37.51 -20.42 -1.77
N THR A 432 37.78 -19.11 -1.72
CA THR A 432 39.17 -18.62 -1.61
C THR A 432 39.85 -19.00 -0.31
N LEU A 433 39.09 -19.24 0.76
CA LEU A 433 39.61 -19.64 2.07
C LEU A 433 39.80 -21.15 2.20
N ARG A 434 39.00 -21.96 1.50
CA ARG A 434 39.13 -23.42 1.48
C ARG A 434 40.21 -23.82 0.47
N ALA A 435 41.42 -24.09 0.97
CA ALA A 435 42.53 -24.60 0.16
C ALA A 435 42.30 -26.00 -0.44
N ASP A 436 41.19 -26.67 -0.11
CA ASP A 436 40.90 -28.05 -0.52
C ASP A 436 40.09 -28.06 -1.83
N ASN A 437 40.69 -28.57 -2.90
CA ASN A 437 40.22 -28.50 -4.30
C ASN A 437 39.01 -29.40 -4.63
N LYS A 438 38.28 -29.93 -3.64
CA LYS A 438 37.13 -30.80 -3.89
C LYS A 438 35.92 -29.96 -4.28
N ALA A 439 35.70 -29.83 -5.60
CA ALA A 439 34.51 -29.20 -6.16
C ALA A 439 33.25 -29.94 -5.68
N THR A 440 32.39 -29.21 -4.97
CA THR A 440 31.05 -29.64 -4.59
C THR A 440 30.06 -29.32 -5.70
N GLU A 441 28.91 -30.01 -5.73
CA GLU A 441 27.80 -29.68 -6.65
C GLU A 441 27.37 -28.21 -6.53
N TYR A 442 27.47 -27.64 -5.32
CA TYR A 442 27.22 -26.24 -5.05
C TYR A 442 28.18 -25.30 -5.80
N ASP A 443 29.46 -25.68 -5.95
CA ASP A 443 30.45 -24.87 -6.65
C ASP A 443 30.13 -24.74 -8.15
N GLY A 444 29.52 -25.77 -8.75
CA GLY A 444 29.06 -25.74 -10.13
C GLY A 444 27.93 -24.74 -10.34
N SER A 445 26.87 -24.84 -9.54
CA SER A 445 25.72 -23.93 -9.64
C SER A 445 26.05 -22.49 -9.28
N ALA A 446 26.91 -22.28 -8.28
CA ALA A 446 27.34 -20.94 -7.89
C ALA A 446 28.21 -20.28 -8.98
N GLY A 447 29.17 -21.01 -9.56
CA GLY A 447 29.98 -20.49 -10.67
C GLY A 447 29.14 -20.13 -11.91
N ALA A 448 28.14 -20.95 -12.24
CA ALA A 448 27.24 -20.64 -13.35
C ALA A 448 26.34 -19.42 -13.09
N ALA A 449 25.87 -19.25 -11.85
CA ALA A 449 25.09 -18.09 -11.44
C ALA A 449 25.93 -16.80 -11.39
N GLU A 450 27.23 -16.87 -11.11
CA GLU A 450 28.12 -15.71 -11.19
C GLU A 450 28.31 -15.22 -12.64
N ALA A 451 28.41 -16.14 -13.60
CA ALA A 451 28.67 -15.81 -15.01
C ALA A 451 27.56 -14.98 -15.70
N ILE A 452 26.37 -14.88 -15.11
CA ILE A 452 25.19 -14.22 -15.69
C ILE A 452 24.71 -12.97 -14.92
N LEU A 453 25.33 -12.66 -13.77
CA LEU A 453 25.00 -11.52 -12.90
C LEU A 453 25.95 -10.34 -13.11
#